data_AF-A0A1A9AZ21-F1
#
_entry.id   AF-A0A1A9AZ21-F1
#
_cell.length_a   1.000
_cell.length_b   1.000
_cell.length_c   1.000
_cell.angle_alpha   90.00
_cell.angle_beta   90.00
_cell.angle_gamma   90.00
#
_symmetry.space_group_name_H-M   'P 1'
#
loop_
_entity.id
_entity.type
_entity.pdbx_description
1 polymer ?
#
loop_
_entity_poly.entity_id
_entity_poly.type
_entity_poly.pdbx_seq_one_letter_code
_entity_poly.pdbx_strand_id
1 'polypeptide(L)' 'MSLENAPEEIQLAVDLIYLLETNEVDPKTALAALEFVKKDLLAKLAVTSATSTV' A
#
# COMPACT_ATOMS: atom_id res chain seq x y z
N MET A 1 11.63 -12.34 -17.23
CA MET A 1 11.18 -10.97 -16.95
C MET A 1 11.41 -10.75 -15.47
N SER A 2 12.45 -9.98 -15.16
CA SER A 2 12.87 -9.72 -13.78
C SER A 2 11.95 -8.67 -13.13
N LEU A 3 11.65 -8.84 -11.85
CA LEU A 3 10.74 -7.97 -11.06
C LEU A 3 11.14 -6.48 -11.09
N GLU A 4 12.44 -6.22 -11.23
CA GLU A 4 13.12 -4.93 -11.41
C GLU A 4 12.60 -4.07 -12.59
N ASN A 5 11.89 -4.65 -13.57
CA ASN A 5 11.25 -3.90 -14.66
C ASN A 5 9.73 -3.74 -14.50
N ALA A 6 9.15 -4.22 -13.40
CA ALA A 6 7.73 -4.08 -13.14
C ALA A 6 7.38 -2.63 -12.73
N PRO A 7 6.13 -2.19 -12.90
CA PRO A 7 5.64 -0.95 -12.32
C PRO A 7 5.89 -0.89 -10.80
N GLU A 8 6.12 0.30 -10.28
CA GLU A 8 6.48 0.53 -8.87
C GLU A 8 5.41 -0.04 -7.91
N GLU A 9 4.13 0.08 -8.28
CA GLU A 9 3.02 -0.48 -7.51
C GLU A 9 3.05 -2.02 -7.43
N ILE A 10 3.57 -2.69 -8.46
CA ILE A 10 3.71 -4.14 -8.49
C ILE A 10 4.89 -4.57 -7.63
N GLN A 11 6.02 -3.88 -7.73
CA GLN A 11 7.20 -4.15 -6.90
C GLN A 11 6.85 -4.01 -5.41
N LEU A 12 6.21 -2.90 -5.05
CA LEU A 12 5.78 -2.64 -3.67
C LEU A 12 4.77 -3.69 -3.17
N ALA A 13 3.84 -4.13 -4.01
CA ALA A 13 2.90 -5.18 -3.63
C ALA A 13 3.62 -6.49 -3.29
N VAL A 14 4.65 -6.87 -4.07
CA VAL A 14 5.44 -8.08 -3.81
C VAL A 14 6.23 -7.95 -2.51
N ASP A 15 6.86 -6.80 -2.25
CA ASP A 15 7.59 -6.55 -1.01
C ASP A 15 6.67 -6.62 0.22
N LEU A 16 5.46 -6.05 0.12
CA LEU A 16 4.47 -6.11 1.19
C LEU A 16 3.98 -7.54 1.46
N ILE A 17 3.73 -8.32 0.41
CA ILE A 17 3.34 -9.73 0.56
C ILE A 17 4.45 -10.52 1.25
N TYR A 18 5.70 -10.36 0.80
CA TYR A 18 6.86 -11.02 1.41
C TYR A 18 7.00 -10.68 2.90
N LEU A 19 6.82 -9.40 3.26
CA LEU A 19 6.88 -8.96 4.65
C LEU A 19 5.78 -9.61 5.50
N LEU A 20 4.54 -9.65 5.00
CA LEU A 20 3.41 -10.25 5.71
C LEU A 20 3.59 -11.75 5.90
N GLU A 21 4.07 -12.46 4.88
CA GLU A 21 4.37 -13.89 4.95
C GLU A 21 5.50 -14.20 5.94
N THR A 22 6.58 -13.40 5.90
CA THR A 22 7.73 -13.56 6.81
C THR A 22 7.35 -13.34 8.27
N ASN A 23 6.35 -12.50 8.54
CA ASN A 23 5.83 -12.25 9.89
C ASN A 23 4.64 -13.16 10.25
N GLU A 24 4.35 -14.18 9.43
CA GLU A 24 3.26 -15.16 9.65
C GLU A 24 1.90 -14.49 9.89
N VAL A 25 1.65 -13.35 9.24
CA VAL A 25 0.41 -12.60 9.41
C VAL A 25 -0.73 -13.33 8.71
N ASP A 26 -1.80 -13.62 9.45
CA ASP A 26 -3.00 -14.23 8.88
C ASP A 26 -3.55 -13.37 7.71
N PRO A 27 -3.85 -13.95 6.55
CA PRO A 27 -4.31 -13.21 5.37
C PRO A 27 -5.55 -12.33 5.62
N LYS A 28 -6.48 -12.75 6.49
CA LYS A 28 -7.67 -11.94 6.80
C LYS A 28 -7.29 -10.72 7.62
N THR A 29 -6.35 -10.88 8.54
CA THR A 29 -5.79 -9.77 9.34
C THR A 29 -5.02 -8.81 8.45
N ALA A 30 -4.19 -9.33 7.53
CA ALA A 30 -3.47 -8.52 6.55
C ALA A 30 -4.41 -7.69 5.67
N LEU A 31 -5.47 -8.30 5.13
CA LEU A 31 -6.47 -7.60 4.32
C LEU A 31 -7.18 -6.49 5.12
N ALA A 32 -7.56 -6.76 6.37
CA ALA A 32 -8.17 -5.75 7.22
C ALA A 32 -7.22 -4.57 7.48
N ALA A 33 -5.93 -4.84 7.74
CA ALA A 33 -4.92 -3.80 7.92
C ALA A 33 -4.71 -2.96 6.64
N LEU A 34 -4.63 -3.61 5.47
CA LEU A 34 -4.48 -2.94 4.18
C LEU A 34 -5.67 -2.01 3.87
N GLU A 35 -6.89 -2.35 4.29
CA GLU A 35 -8.05 -1.45 4.17
C GLU A 35 -7.88 -0.17 5.00
N PHE A 36 -7.27 -0.23 6.19
CA PHE A 36 -6.96 0.96 6.98
C PHE A 36 -5.86 1.80 6.32
N VAL A 37 -4.79 1.16 5.84
CA VAL A 37 -3.70 1.84 5.12
C VAL A 37 -4.23 2.56 3.87
N LYS A 38 -5.07 1.87 3.08
CA LYS A 38 -5.72 2.45 1.90
C LYS A 38 -6.54 3.70 2.26
N LYS A 39 -7.34 3.64 3.33
CA LYS A 39 -8.14 4.78 3.79
C LYS A 39 -7.26 5.96 4.20
N ASP A 40 -6.16 5.71 4.91
CA ASP A 40 -5.21 6.77 5.31
C ASP A 40 -4.53 7.43 4.09
N LEU A 41 -4.09 6.64 3.11
CA LEU A 41 -3.52 7.15 1.87
C LEU A 41 -4.53 7.98 1.07
N LEU A 42 -5.78 7.50 0.95
CA LEU A 42 -6.86 8.25 0.31
C LEU A 42 -7.13 9.58 1.02
N ALA A 43 -7.13 9.58 2.36
CA ALA A 43 -7.29 10.81 3.14
C ALA A 43 -6.14 11.80 2.86
N LYS A 44 -4.89 11.33 2.79
CA LYS A 44 -3.73 12.18 2.43
C LYS A 44 -3.85 12.77 1.03
N LEU A 45 -4.30 11.98 0.05
CA LEU A 45 -4.54 12.47 -1.31
C LEU A 45 -5.67 13.50 -1.36
N ALA A 46 -6.73 13.33 -0.56
CA ALA A 46 -7.83 14.29 -0.44
C ALA A 46 -7.42 15.60 0.26
N VAL A 47 -6.42 15.57 1.15
CA VAL A 47 -5.88 16.78 1.79
C VAL A 47 -4.98 17.57 0.84
N THR A 48 -4.21 16.88 -0.02
CA THR A 48 -3.33 17.53 -1.01
C THR A 48 -4.09 18.38 -2.04
N SER A 49 -5.37 18.10 -2.32
CA SER A 49 -6.18 18.92 -3.22
C SER A 49 -6.74 20.21 -2.59
N ALA A 50 -6.62 20.39 -1.28
CA ALA A 50 -7.23 21.52 -0.56
C ALA A 50 -6.28 22.72 -0.28
N THR A 51 -4.99 22.65 -0.63
CA THR A 51 -3.98 23.66 -0.27
C THR A 51 -3.42 24.50 -1.43
N SER A 52 -4.17 24.69 -2.53
CA SER A 52 -3.75 25.54 -3.66
C SER A 52 -4.57 26.82 -3.89
N THR A 53 -5.36 27.29 -2.94
CA THR A 53 -6.04 28.59 -3.04
C THR A 53 -6.01 29.36 -1.74
N VAL A 54 -4.93 30.10 -1.49
CA VAL A 54 -4.98 31.45 -0.87
C VAL A 54 -3.82 32.28 -1.39
#